data_AF-A0A316BD58-F1
#
_entry.id   AF-A0A316BD58-F1
#
_cell.length_a   1.000
_cell.length_b   1.000
_cell.length_c   1.000
_cell.angle_alpha   90.00
_cell.angle_beta   90.00
_cell.angle_gamma   90.00
#
_symmetry.space_group_name_H-M   'P 1'
#
loop_
_entity.id
_entity.type
_entity.pdbx_description
1 polymer ?
#
loop_
_entity_poly.entity_id
_entity_poly.type
_entity_poly.pdbx_seq_one_letter_code
_entity_poly.pdbx_strand_id
1 'polypeptide(L)'
;MENKSPEDLIIEELNKIEKPDPNIAIDDVRENFMQFRDAYCDGVSMMVRRYWRYVEHLDSTHDDFVKNIKNDTQKYLYDYYIGEIKSTLQYKLLELTSDYVKEIRKAVPEFTKTYSIEAKEAVIRVIDHESVMLHFEEVEIEEFKGIPFHYFEGGIRPTSLYIRSYIRVLKGNDKRMGVFERQCIYEPAMQYYDQIENWADNLYNRIVEILSRDLRIRTDKRNAEGSK
;
A
#
# COMPACT_ATOMS: atom_id res chain seq x y z
N MET A 1 9.15 39.28 10.35
CA MET A 1 8.86 37.87 10.67
C MET A 1 7.35 37.76 10.73
N GLU A 2 6.74 37.03 9.81
CA GLU A 2 5.30 36.81 9.84
C GLU A 2 4.93 36.08 11.14
N ASN A 3 3.96 36.61 11.88
CA ASN A 3 3.38 35.91 13.02
C ASN A 3 2.60 34.72 12.47
N LYS A 4 3.25 33.55 12.40
CA LYS A 4 2.56 32.29 12.13
C LYS A 4 1.49 32.08 13.20
N SER A 5 0.31 31.64 12.80
CA SER A 5 -0.71 31.30 13.78
C SER A 5 -0.22 30.13 14.63
N PRO A 6 -0.68 29.99 15.88
CA PRO A 6 -0.36 28.82 16.69
C PRO A 6 -0.76 27.50 16.02
N GLU A 7 -1.80 27.52 15.18
CA GLU A 7 -2.25 26.39 14.35
C GLU A 7 -1.16 26.00 13.34
N ASP A 8 -0.56 26.98 12.65
CA ASP A 8 0.55 26.74 11.70
C ASP A 8 1.80 26.16 12.37
N LEU A 9 2.11 26.58 13.61
CA LEU A 9 3.25 26.05 14.36
C LEU A 9 3.04 24.59 14.81
N ILE A 10 1.81 24.22 15.18
CA ILE A 10 1.45 22.83 15.51
C ILE A 10 1.59 21.95 14.27
N ILE A 11 1.07 22.41 13.14
CA ILE A 11 1.14 21.71 11.85
C ILE A 11 2.60 21.52 11.44
N GLU A 12 3.46 22.53 11.62
CA GLU A 12 4.89 22.43 11.30
C GLU A 12 5.64 21.40 12.14
N GLU A 13 5.36 21.28 13.45
CA GLU A 13 6.02 20.29 14.30
C GLU A 13 5.58 18.85 13.98
N LEU A 14 4.29 18.66 13.69
CA LEU A 14 3.74 17.34 13.35
C LEU A 14 4.20 16.87 11.97
N ASN A 15 4.34 17.80 11.02
CA ASN A 15 4.85 17.51 9.66
C ASN A 15 6.33 17.13 9.61
N LYS A 16 7.10 17.36 10.69
CA LYS A 16 8.50 16.88 10.78
C LYS A 16 8.58 15.37 11.01
N ILE A 17 7.50 14.74 11.45
CA ILE A 17 7.43 13.30 11.66
C ILE A 17 7.09 12.66 10.33
N GLU A 18 8.03 11.90 9.79
CA GLU A 18 7.88 11.26 8.49
C GLU A 18 6.77 10.21 8.54
N LYS A 19 5.79 10.31 7.63
CA LYS A 19 4.73 9.31 7.45
C LYS A 19 5.35 7.98 7.02
N PRO A 20 4.71 6.83 7.30
CA PRO A 20 5.19 5.53 6.83
C PRO A 20 5.50 5.52 5.33
N ASP A 21 6.62 4.93 4.91
CA ASP A 21 6.90 4.71 3.47
C ASP A 21 6.34 3.34 3.06
N PRO A 22 5.29 3.28 2.21
CA PRO A 22 4.69 2.02 1.80
C PRO A 22 5.66 1.17 0.96
N ASN A 23 6.70 1.75 0.37
CA ASN A 23 7.67 1.01 -0.43
C ASN A 23 8.46 0.00 0.41
N ILE A 24 8.65 0.25 1.71
CA ILE A 24 9.28 -0.71 2.62
C ILE A 24 8.44 -1.98 2.70
N ALA A 25 7.13 -1.86 2.89
CA ALA A 25 6.22 -3.01 2.91
C ALA A 25 6.16 -3.70 1.53
N ILE A 26 6.11 -2.92 0.44
CA ILE A 26 6.07 -3.45 -0.92
C ILE A 26 7.32 -4.29 -1.24
N ASP A 27 8.51 -3.78 -0.90
CA ASP A 27 9.77 -4.47 -1.15
C ASP A 27 9.87 -5.75 -0.32
N ASP A 28 9.53 -5.70 0.97
CA ASP A 28 9.49 -6.87 1.86
C ASP A 28 8.56 -7.97 1.32
N VAL A 29 7.33 -7.60 0.91
CA VAL A 29 6.39 -8.58 0.35
C VAL A 29 6.88 -9.08 -1.01
N ARG A 30 7.45 -8.20 -1.86
CA ARG A 30 8.01 -8.62 -3.14
C ARG A 30 9.08 -9.68 -2.95
N GLU A 31 10.03 -9.48 -2.03
CA GLU A 31 11.11 -10.43 -1.77
C GLU A 31 10.57 -11.80 -1.32
N ASN A 32 9.57 -11.82 -0.44
CA ASN A 32 8.97 -13.07 0.05
C ASN A 32 8.24 -13.88 -1.04
N PHE A 33 7.58 -13.19 -1.97
CA PHE A 33 6.76 -13.85 -3.01
C PHE A 33 7.47 -14.00 -4.36
N MET A 34 8.65 -13.40 -4.54
CA MET A 34 9.44 -13.48 -5.76
C MET A 34 9.72 -14.93 -6.19
N GLN A 35 10.09 -15.78 -5.23
CA GLN A 35 10.42 -17.19 -5.48
C GLN A 35 9.23 -17.98 -6.05
N PHE A 36 8.00 -17.69 -5.62
CA PHE A 36 6.81 -18.42 -6.07
C PHE A 36 6.43 -18.03 -7.49
N ARG A 37 6.48 -16.72 -7.80
CA ARG A 37 6.32 -16.23 -9.18
C ARG A 37 7.36 -16.87 -10.10
N ASP A 38 8.62 -16.92 -9.66
CA ASP A 38 9.72 -17.44 -10.46
C ASP A 38 9.56 -18.95 -10.72
N ALA A 39 9.23 -19.73 -9.68
CA ALA A 39 8.92 -21.15 -9.82
C ALA A 39 7.71 -21.40 -10.75
N TYR A 40 6.66 -20.58 -10.64
CA TYR A 40 5.51 -20.64 -11.54
C TYR A 40 5.94 -20.40 -13.00
N CYS A 41 6.69 -19.33 -13.26
CA CYS A 41 7.17 -18.98 -14.60
C CYS A 41 7.99 -20.11 -15.25
N ASP A 42 8.84 -20.78 -14.46
CA ASP A 42 9.65 -21.91 -14.92
C ASP A 42 8.76 -23.10 -15.33
N GLY A 43 7.71 -23.38 -14.55
CA GLY A 43 6.73 -24.43 -14.82
C GLY A 43 5.82 -24.15 -16.02
N VAL A 44 5.37 -22.90 -16.17
CA VAL A 44 4.48 -22.45 -17.26
C VAL A 44 5.05 -22.79 -18.63
N SER A 45 6.35 -22.57 -18.83
CA SER A 45 7.02 -22.86 -20.10
C SER A 45 6.80 -24.31 -20.57
N MET A 46 6.80 -25.28 -19.66
CA MET A 46 6.61 -26.69 -20.01
C MET A 46 5.15 -27.01 -20.28
N MET A 47 4.23 -26.57 -19.43
CA MET A 47 2.80 -26.85 -19.54
C MET A 47 2.20 -26.19 -20.80
N VAL A 48 2.55 -24.93 -21.05
CA VAL A 48 2.22 -24.23 -22.29
C VAL A 48 2.69 -25.00 -23.53
N ARG A 49 3.94 -25.45 -23.56
CA ARG A 49 4.50 -26.18 -24.71
C ARG A 49 3.74 -27.47 -25.00
N ARG A 50 3.33 -28.20 -23.95
CA ARG A 50 2.55 -29.43 -24.09
C ARG A 50 1.16 -29.15 -24.66
N TYR A 51 0.48 -28.15 -24.10
CA TYR A 51 -0.85 -27.76 -24.57
C TYR A 51 -0.81 -27.26 -26.01
N TRP A 52 0.14 -26.39 -26.36
CA TRP A 52 0.29 -25.87 -27.72
C TRP A 52 0.48 -26.98 -28.75
N ARG A 53 1.36 -27.95 -28.51
CA ARG A 53 1.56 -29.10 -29.42
C ARG A 53 0.28 -29.91 -29.65
N TYR A 54 -0.62 -29.93 -28.68
CA TYR A 54 -1.89 -30.63 -28.81
C TYR A 54 -2.90 -29.85 -29.65
N VAL A 55 -2.88 -28.52 -29.56
CA VAL A 55 -3.89 -27.67 -30.19
C VAL A 55 -3.43 -26.96 -31.46
N GLU A 56 -2.15 -26.92 -31.81
CA GLU A 56 -1.64 -26.06 -32.91
C GLU A 56 -2.23 -26.31 -34.31
N HIS A 57 -2.95 -27.43 -34.50
CA HIS A 57 -3.60 -27.80 -35.75
C HIS A 57 -5.12 -27.57 -35.78
N LEU A 58 -5.73 -27.00 -34.74
CA LEU A 58 -7.18 -26.72 -34.70
C LEU A 58 -7.45 -25.21 -34.93
N ASP A 59 -8.62 -24.88 -35.47
CA ASP A 59 -8.93 -23.51 -35.91
C ASP A 59 -9.27 -22.52 -34.77
N SER A 60 -9.73 -23.01 -33.60
CA SER A 60 -10.18 -22.17 -32.45
C SER A 60 -9.10 -21.87 -31.40
N THR A 61 -7.84 -22.10 -31.72
CA THR A 61 -6.87 -22.55 -30.72
C THR A 61 -6.15 -21.45 -29.96
N HIS A 62 -6.22 -20.22 -30.46
CA HIS A 62 -5.49 -19.09 -29.90
C HIS A 62 -6.21 -18.49 -28.69
N ASP A 63 -7.50 -18.20 -28.83
CA ASP A 63 -8.30 -17.66 -27.73
C ASP A 63 -8.42 -18.68 -26.60
N ASP A 64 -8.62 -19.96 -26.95
CA ASP A 64 -8.64 -21.06 -26.00
C ASP A 64 -7.28 -21.21 -25.29
N PHE A 65 -6.17 -21.04 -26.02
CA PHE A 65 -4.83 -21.07 -25.43
C PHE A 65 -4.59 -19.90 -24.46
N VAL A 66 -4.88 -18.67 -24.86
CA VAL A 66 -4.73 -17.49 -23.99
C VAL A 66 -5.61 -17.60 -22.75
N LYS A 67 -6.85 -18.06 -22.91
CA LYS A 67 -7.78 -18.31 -21.81
C LYS A 67 -7.25 -19.37 -20.84
N ASN A 68 -6.68 -20.46 -21.35
CA ASN A 68 -6.11 -21.52 -20.51
C ASN A 68 -4.91 -21.02 -19.72
N ILE A 69 -4.01 -20.24 -20.35
CA ILE A 69 -2.90 -19.64 -19.61
C ILE A 69 -3.40 -18.66 -18.56
N LYS A 70 -4.37 -17.80 -18.89
CA LYS A 70 -4.99 -16.90 -17.92
C LYS A 70 -5.55 -17.65 -16.71
N ASN A 71 -6.36 -18.68 -16.94
CA ASN A 71 -6.99 -19.47 -15.88
C ASN A 71 -5.95 -20.20 -15.01
N ASP A 72 -4.90 -20.72 -15.62
CA ASP A 72 -3.82 -21.38 -14.90
C ASP A 72 -3.04 -20.38 -14.04
N THR A 73 -2.75 -19.19 -14.57
CA THR A 73 -2.09 -18.11 -13.81
C THR A 73 -2.93 -17.65 -12.65
N GLN A 74 -4.22 -17.47 -12.88
CA GLN A 74 -5.17 -17.11 -11.83
C GLN A 74 -5.11 -18.15 -10.71
N LYS A 75 -5.30 -19.43 -11.05
CA LYS A 75 -5.40 -20.49 -10.07
C LYS A 75 -4.11 -20.76 -9.29
N TYR A 76 -2.97 -20.83 -9.99
CA TYR A 76 -1.73 -21.36 -9.41
C TYR A 76 -0.75 -20.28 -8.96
N LEU A 77 -0.99 -19.02 -9.31
CA LEU A 77 -0.18 -17.90 -8.85
C LEU A 77 -1.00 -16.86 -8.09
N TYR A 78 -2.18 -16.46 -8.57
CA TYR A 78 -2.96 -15.42 -7.90
C TYR A 78 -3.73 -16.04 -6.73
N ASP A 79 -4.77 -16.83 -6.99
CA ASP A 79 -5.68 -17.40 -5.99
C ASP A 79 -4.94 -18.15 -4.87
N TYR A 80 -3.86 -18.85 -5.23
CA TYR A 80 -3.09 -19.64 -4.28
C TYR A 80 -2.38 -18.78 -3.22
N TYR A 81 -1.87 -17.60 -3.61
CA TYR A 81 -1.04 -16.75 -2.74
C TYR A 81 -1.73 -15.45 -2.30
N ILE A 82 -2.89 -15.11 -2.87
CA ILE A 82 -3.52 -13.79 -2.69
C ILE A 82 -3.86 -13.46 -1.23
N GLY A 83 -4.36 -14.46 -0.49
CA GLY A 83 -4.68 -14.28 0.93
C GLY A 83 -3.43 -14.04 1.79
N GLU A 84 -2.33 -14.73 1.45
CA GLU A 84 -1.06 -14.60 2.17
C GLU A 84 -0.40 -13.25 1.86
N ILE A 85 -0.42 -12.82 0.59
CA ILE A 85 0.07 -11.50 0.16
C ILE A 85 -0.69 -10.40 0.89
N LYS A 86 -2.03 -10.47 0.89
CA LYS A 86 -2.90 -9.51 1.58
C LYS A 86 -2.56 -9.41 3.07
N SER A 87 -2.49 -10.55 3.75
CA SER A 87 -2.20 -10.59 5.19
C SER A 87 -0.79 -10.06 5.49
N THR A 88 0.19 -10.36 4.65
CA THR A 88 1.58 -9.90 4.82
C THR A 88 1.69 -8.39 4.61
N LEU A 89 1.03 -7.84 3.59
CA LEU A 89 0.97 -6.39 3.34
C LEU A 89 0.36 -5.65 4.52
N GLN A 90 -0.81 -6.09 4.98
CA GLN A 90 -1.49 -5.49 6.13
C GLN A 90 -0.61 -5.54 7.37
N TYR A 91 0.02 -6.69 7.66
CA TYR A 91 0.91 -6.83 8.79
C TYR A 91 2.09 -5.84 8.74
N LYS A 92 2.76 -5.75 7.58
CA LYS A 92 3.92 -4.85 7.39
C LYS A 92 3.53 -3.38 7.48
N LEU A 93 2.41 -2.99 6.91
CA LEU A 93 1.91 -1.62 7.01
C LEU A 93 1.48 -1.26 8.44
N LEU A 94 0.90 -2.19 9.20
CA LEU A 94 0.59 -1.98 10.62
C LEU A 94 1.86 -1.87 11.47
N GLU A 95 2.91 -2.63 11.17
CA GLU A 95 4.22 -2.52 11.83
C GLU A 95 4.80 -1.12 11.64
N LEU A 96 4.86 -0.63 10.39
CA LEU A 96 5.32 0.73 10.08
C LEU A 96 4.45 1.81 10.75
N THR A 97 3.13 1.61 10.78
CA THR A 97 2.22 2.56 11.42
C THR A 97 2.40 2.57 12.94
N SER A 98 2.68 1.41 13.55
CA SER A 98 2.98 1.30 14.98
C SER A 98 4.24 2.09 15.35
N ASP A 99 5.29 1.99 14.52
CA ASP A 99 6.52 2.75 14.73
C ASP A 99 6.30 4.25 14.56
N TYR A 100 5.54 4.64 13.55
CA TYR A 100 5.11 6.03 13.35
C TYR A 100 4.34 6.59 14.57
N VAL A 101 3.40 5.83 15.15
CA VAL A 101 2.69 6.21 16.38
C VAL A 101 3.66 6.41 17.56
N LYS A 102 4.69 5.55 17.68
CA LYS A 102 5.72 5.71 18.73
C LYS A 102 6.50 7.01 18.54
N GLU A 103 6.85 7.38 17.32
CA GLU A 103 7.54 8.64 17.04
C GLU A 103 6.66 9.86 17.33
N ILE A 104 5.37 9.83 16.96
CA ILE A 104 4.41 10.87 17.38
C ILE A 104 4.40 11.00 18.90
N ARG A 105 4.25 9.90 19.64
CA ARG A 105 4.23 9.91 21.11
C ARG A 105 5.50 10.51 21.72
N LYS A 106 6.67 10.19 21.18
CA LYS A 106 7.95 10.76 21.63
C LYS A 106 8.03 12.27 21.38
N ALA A 107 7.40 12.77 20.32
CA ALA A 107 7.38 14.19 19.99
C ALA A 107 6.38 15.01 20.83
N VAL A 108 5.31 14.39 21.33
CA VAL A 108 4.25 15.07 22.12
C VAL A 108 4.80 16.01 23.20
N PRO A 109 5.73 15.59 24.09
CA PRO A 109 6.21 16.45 25.16
C PRO A 109 6.85 17.76 24.67
N GLU A 110 7.52 17.73 23.51
CA GLU A 110 8.24 18.88 22.98
C GLU A 110 7.28 19.89 22.33
N PHE A 111 6.42 19.44 21.41
CA PHE A 111 5.50 20.38 20.74
C PHE A 111 4.36 20.86 21.65
N THR A 112 4.00 20.09 22.68
CA THR A 112 2.99 20.51 23.65
C THR A 112 3.56 21.27 24.86
N LYS A 113 4.88 21.54 24.91
CA LYS A 113 5.57 22.07 26.10
C LYS A 113 4.87 23.29 26.74
N THR A 114 4.38 24.21 25.92
CA THR A 114 3.74 25.47 26.34
C THR A 114 2.25 25.34 26.69
N TYR A 115 1.63 24.18 26.47
CA TYR A 115 0.20 23.92 26.69
C TYR A 115 -0.11 23.45 28.11
N SER A 116 -1.39 23.50 28.50
CA SER A 116 -1.86 23.01 29.80
C SER A 116 -1.62 21.50 29.97
N ILE A 117 -1.64 21.04 31.23
CA ILE A 117 -1.50 19.61 31.55
C ILE A 117 -2.69 18.84 30.96
N GLU A 118 -3.89 19.41 31.05
CA GLU A 118 -5.12 18.83 30.54
C GLU A 118 -5.08 18.62 29.02
N ALA A 119 -4.52 19.59 28.27
CA ALA A 119 -4.34 19.48 26.83
C ALA A 119 -3.34 18.37 26.46
N LYS A 120 -2.21 18.29 27.19
CA LYS A 120 -1.19 17.23 27.00
C LYS A 120 -1.79 15.84 27.18
N GLU A 121 -2.52 15.64 28.27
CA GLU A 121 -3.20 14.37 28.52
C GLU A 121 -4.28 14.05 27.48
N ALA A 122 -5.02 15.06 27.00
CA ALA A 122 -6.03 14.87 25.97
C ALA A 122 -5.41 14.42 24.64
N VAL A 123 -4.27 15.00 24.25
CA VAL A 123 -3.51 14.57 23.06
C VAL A 123 -3.07 13.11 23.18
N ILE A 124 -2.50 12.73 24.33
CA ILE A 124 -2.08 11.34 24.58
C ILE A 124 -3.27 10.38 24.48
N ARG A 125 -4.40 10.72 25.11
CA ARG A 125 -5.63 9.90 25.05
C ARG A 125 -6.15 9.73 23.63
N VAL A 126 -6.08 10.77 22.79
CA VAL A 126 -6.48 10.67 21.38
C VAL A 126 -5.53 9.75 20.62
N ILE A 127 -4.22 9.88 20.80
CA ILE A 127 -3.24 8.99 20.16
C ILE A 127 -3.44 7.53 20.60
N ASP A 128 -3.65 7.28 21.91
CA ASP A 128 -3.96 5.96 22.44
C ASP A 128 -5.20 5.37 21.76
N HIS A 129 -6.29 6.15 21.72
CA HIS A 129 -7.54 5.71 21.14
C HIS A 129 -7.42 5.42 19.64
N GLU A 130 -6.90 6.36 18.85
CA GLU A 130 -6.76 6.22 17.40
C GLU A 130 -5.85 5.05 17.01
N SER A 131 -4.81 4.78 17.81
CA SER A 131 -3.91 3.65 17.56
C SER A 131 -4.58 2.28 17.72
N VAL A 132 -5.63 2.19 18.55
CA VAL A 132 -6.41 0.96 18.75
C VAL A 132 -7.52 0.81 17.71
N MET A 133 -8.03 1.94 17.19
CA MET A 133 -9.14 1.96 16.24
C MET A 133 -8.69 1.73 14.79
N LEU A 134 -7.39 1.83 14.51
CA LEU A 134 -6.85 1.58 13.17
C LEU A 134 -7.11 0.11 12.76
N HIS A 135 -7.89 -0.05 11.70
CA HIS A 135 -8.12 -1.31 11.02
C HIS A 135 -8.17 -1.04 9.51
N PHE A 136 -7.72 -2.02 8.74
CA PHE A 136 -7.82 -1.94 7.29
C PHE A 136 -9.18 -2.43 6.83
N GLU A 137 -9.84 -1.61 6.01
CA GLU A 137 -10.93 -2.07 5.17
C GLU A 137 -10.39 -3.03 4.10
N GLU A 138 -11.24 -3.96 3.66
CA GLU A 138 -10.86 -4.96 2.68
C GLU A 138 -10.54 -4.31 1.32
N VAL A 139 -9.29 -4.44 0.90
CA VAL A 139 -8.85 -4.08 -0.45
C VAL A 139 -9.03 -5.29 -1.36
N GLU A 140 -9.73 -5.09 -2.48
CA GLU A 140 -9.80 -6.07 -3.55
C GLU A 140 -8.45 -6.15 -4.27
N ILE A 141 -7.91 -7.37 -4.32
CA ILE A 141 -6.78 -7.63 -5.20
C ILE A 141 -7.33 -8.13 -6.52
N GLU A 142 -7.05 -7.38 -7.59
CA GLU A 142 -7.64 -7.63 -8.90
C GLU A 142 -7.33 -9.04 -9.42
N GLU A 143 -8.31 -9.63 -10.11
CA GLU A 143 -8.08 -10.81 -10.95
C GLU A 143 -7.01 -10.52 -12.01
N PHE A 144 -6.28 -11.57 -12.38
CA PHE A 144 -5.31 -11.49 -13.45
C PHE A 144 -5.99 -11.05 -14.74
N LYS A 145 -5.66 -9.85 -15.23
CA LYS A 145 -6.29 -9.26 -16.43
C LYS A 145 -5.94 -10.00 -17.73
N GLY A 146 -5.01 -10.97 -17.68
CA GLY A 146 -4.49 -11.64 -18.86
C GLY A 146 -3.46 -10.78 -19.60
N ILE A 147 -2.59 -11.43 -20.37
CA ILE A 147 -1.61 -10.74 -21.21
C ILE A 147 -2.03 -10.95 -22.67
N PRO A 148 -2.33 -9.88 -23.43
CA PRO A 148 -2.82 -10.01 -24.79
C PRO A 148 -1.76 -10.69 -25.67
N PHE A 149 -2.23 -11.62 -26.51
CA PHE A 149 -1.41 -12.26 -27.53
C PHE A 149 -1.41 -11.37 -28.77
N HIS A 150 -0.28 -10.72 -29.06
CA HIS A 150 -0.14 -9.97 -30.31
C HIS A 150 0.23 -10.89 -31.46
N TYR A 151 -0.59 -10.90 -32.51
CA TYR A 151 -0.24 -11.50 -33.79
C TYR A 151 0.93 -10.73 -34.39
N PHE A 152 2.01 -11.43 -34.72
CA PHE A 152 3.03 -10.89 -35.63
C PHE A 152 2.67 -11.35 -37.04
N GLU A 153 2.39 -10.40 -37.93
CA GLU A 153 2.14 -10.69 -39.35
C GLU A 153 3.31 -11.49 -39.95
N GLY A 154 3.04 -12.60 -40.65
CA GLY A 154 4.07 -13.35 -41.38
C GLY A 154 4.12 -14.87 -41.19
N GLY A 155 3.12 -15.50 -40.56
CA GLY A 155 2.83 -16.94 -40.72
C GLY A 155 3.78 -17.93 -40.04
N ILE A 156 4.92 -17.51 -39.51
CA ILE A 156 5.77 -18.38 -38.67
C ILE A 156 6.36 -17.52 -37.56
N ARG A 157 5.87 -17.69 -36.32
CA ARG A 157 6.70 -17.69 -35.11
C ARG A 157 5.91 -18.06 -33.85
N PRO A 158 6.57 -18.74 -32.89
CA PRO A 158 6.03 -19.92 -32.21
C PRO A 158 5.62 -19.55 -30.78
N THR A 159 4.82 -20.41 -30.15
CA THR A 159 4.55 -20.47 -28.70
C THR A 159 5.69 -19.98 -27.81
N SER A 160 6.94 -20.31 -28.16
CA SER A 160 8.15 -19.87 -27.46
C SER A 160 8.31 -18.34 -27.33
N LEU A 161 7.90 -17.55 -28.32
CA LEU A 161 7.92 -16.09 -28.25
C LEU A 161 6.81 -15.54 -27.38
N TYR A 162 5.63 -16.15 -27.43
CA TYR A 162 4.54 -15.79 -26.52
C TYR A 162 4.91 -16.12 -25.08
N ILE A 163 5.36 -17.34 -24.77
CA ILE A 163 5.82 -17.73 -23.42
C ILE A 163 6.86 -16.74 -22.91
N ARG A 164 7.86 -16.40 -23.74
CA ARG A 164 8.90 -15.44 -23.35
C ARG A 164 8.33 -14.06 -23.05
N SER A 165 7.36 -13.60 -23.85
CA SER A 165 6.71 -12.30 -23.66
C SER A 165 5.82 -12.30 -22.43
N TYR A 166 5.04 -13.36 -22.25
CA TYR A 166 4.20 -13.62 -21.09
C TYR A 166 5.04 -13.62 -19.80
N ILE A 167 6.12 -14.41 -19.74
CA ILE A 167 7.03 -14.44 -18.58
C ILE A 167 7.63 -13.06 -18.33
N ARG A 168 8.10 -12.36 -19.38
CA ARG A 168 8.65 -11.01 -19.25
C ARG A 168 7.64 -10.02 -18.66
N VAL A 169 6.38 -10.07 -19.10
CA VAL A 169 5.34 -9.16 -18.62
C VAL A 169 4.91 -9.54 -17.20
N LEU A 170 4.85 -10.83 -16.87
CA LEU A 170 4.50 -11.30 -15.54
C LEU A 170 5.59 -10.97 -14.49
N LYS A 171 6.86 -11.19 -14.84
CA LYS A 171 8.03 -10.93 -13.97
C LYS A 171 8.48 -9.47 -13.95
N GLY A 172 8.22 -8.73 -15.03
CA GLY A 172 8.81 -7.41 -15.21
C GLY A 172 10.28 -7.47 -15.63
N ASN A 173 10.96 -6.34 -15.47
CA ASN A 173 12.41 -6.17 -15.64
C ASN A 173 12.88 -4.97 -14.81
N ASP A 174 14.18 -4.68 -14.84
CA ASP A 174 14.80 -3.58 -14.09
C ASP A 174 14.18 -2.19 -14.32
N LYS A 175 13.41 -2.00 -15.39
CA LYS A 175 12.74 -0.73 -15.73
C LYS A 175 11.23 -0.75 -15.49
N ARG A 176 10.61 -1.92 -15.31
CA ARG A 176 9.16 -2.08 -15.23
C ARG A 176 8.78 -3.21 -14.30
N MET A 177 8.03 -2.88 -13.27
CA MET A 177 7.38 -3.83 -12.37
C MET A 177 6.54 -4.85 -13.16
N GLY A 178 6.61 -6.12 -12.76
CA GLY A 178 5.83 -7.19 -13.38
C GLY A 178 4.34 -7.05 -13.09
N VAL A 179 3.48 -7.61 -13.94
CA VAL A 179 2.02 -7.56 -13.74
C VAL A 179 1.61 -8.20 -12.41
N PHE A 180 2.27 -9.29 -12.01
CA PHE A 180 2.01 -9.93 -10.71
C PHE A 180 2.32 -8.99 -9.53
N GLU A 181 3.52 -8.40 -9.51
CA GLU A 181 3.91 -7.47 -8.46
C GLU A 181 3.00 -6.24 -8.45
N ARG A 182 2.64 -5.73 -9.63
CA ARG A 182 1.77 -4.55 -9.74
C ARG A 182 0.37 -4.82 -9.20
N GLN A 183 -0.31 -5.84 -9.72
CA GLN A 183 -1.70 -6.13 -9.38
C GLN A 183 -1.85 -6.73 -7.99
N CYS A 184 -0.92 -7.60 -7.58
CA CYS A 184 -1.04 -8.31 -6.31
C CYS A 184 -0.42 -7.59 -5.12
N ILE A 185 0.59 -6.74 -5.34
CA ILE A 185 1.39 -6.15 -4.26
C ILE A 185 1.26 -4.64 -4.25
N TYR A 186 1.69 -3.97 -5.32
CA TYR A 186 1.77 -2.52 -5.37
C TYR A 186 0.39 -1.84 -5.32
N GLU A 187 -0.52 -2.18 -6.23
CA GLU A 187 -1.85 -1.56 -6.29
C GLU A 187 -2.63 -1.76 -4.97
N PRO A 188 -2.63 -2.96 -4.34
CA PRO A 188 -3.25 -3.13 -3.03
C PRO A 188 -2.52 -2.40 -1.90
N ALA A 189 -1.18 -2.37 -1.90
CA ALA A 189 -0.40 -1.66 -0.88
C ALA A 189 -0.72 -0.16 -0.89
N MET A 190 -0.85 0.44 -2.07
CA MET A 190 -1.24 1.85 -2.20
C MET A 190 -2.65 2.11 -1.66
N GLN A 191 -3.61 1.22 -1.92
CA GLN A 191 -4.96 1.37 -1.36
C GLN A 191 -4.99 1.24 0.16
N TYR A 192 -4.21 0.32 0.75
CA TYR A 192 -4.06 0.29 2.20
C TYR A 192 -3.36 1.55 2.72
N TYR A 193 -2.35 2.03 2.00
CA TYR A 193 -1.63 3.24 2.37
C TYR A 193 -2.54 4.47 2.38
N ASP A 194 -3.42 4.62 1.39
CA ASP A 194 -4.42 5.70 1.36
C ASP A 194 -5.30 5.68 2.63
N GLN A 195 -5.63 4.49 3.17
CA GLN A 195 -6.36 4.37 4.44
C GLN A 195 -5.51 4.85 5.63
N ILE A 196 -4.20 4.58 5.64
CA ILE A 196 -3.28 5.09 6.68
C ILE A 196 -3.17 6.60 6.60
N GLU A 197 -3.07 7.18 5.40
CA GLU A 197 -3.00 8.62 5.22
C GLU A 197 -4.27 9.30 5.74
N ASN A 198 -5.44 8.79 5.37
CA ASN A 198 -6.72 9.30 5.86
C ASN A 198 -6.83 9.20 7.39
N TRP A 199 -6.41 8.07 7.97
CA TRP A 199 -6.38 7.90 9.42
C TRP A 199 -5.41 8.89 10.09
N ALA A 200 -4.20 9.06 9.54
CA ALA A 200 -3.21 9.98 10.09
C ALA A 200 -3.71 11.42 10.06
N ASP A 201 -4.32 11.85 8.96
CA ASP A 201 -4.89 13.19 8.81
C ASP A 201 -6.03 13.43 9.81
N ASN A 202 -6.87 12.42 10.07
CA ASN A 202 -7.91 12.49 11.11
C ASN A 202 -7.31 12.62 12.52
N LEU A 203 -6.30 11.81 12.85
CA LEU A 203 -5.57 11.90 14.10
C LEU A 203 -4.99 13.32 14.28
N TYR A 204 -4.37 13.85 13.23
CA TYR A 204 -3.79 15.18 13.25
C TYR A 204 -4.84 16.28 13.49
N ASN A 205 -5.96 16.25 12.78
CA ASN A 205 -7.05 17.23 12.98
C ASN A 205 -7.55 17.21 14.43
N ARG A 206 -7.72 16.03 15.03
CA ARG A 206 -8.14 15.91 16.44
C ARG A 206 -7.11 16.50 17.41
N ILE A 207 -5.81 16.31 17.16
CA ILE A 207 -4.75 16.92 17.97
C ILE A 207 -4.81 18.46 17.86
N VAL A 208 -4.94 18.99 16.63
CA VAL A 208 -5.04 20.43 16.38
C VAL A 208 -6.25 21.03 17.10
N GLU A 209 -7.41 20.38 17.07
CA GLU A 209 -8.61 20.84 17.78
C GLU A 209 -8.41 20.94 19.30
N ILE A 210 -7.78 19.93 19.92
CA ILE A 210 -7.46 19.93 21.35
C ILE A 210 -6.59 21.14 21.71
N LEU A 211 -5.50 21.32 20.96
CA LEU A 211 -4.51 22.35 21.23
C LEU A 211 -5.07 23.76 20.96
N SER A 212 -5.84 23.93 19.90
CA SER A 212 -6.50 25.21 19.56
C SER A 212 -7.53 25.60 20.63
N ARG A 213 -8.27 24.63 21.16
CA ARG A 213 -9.20 24.84 22.28
C ARG A 213 -8.48 25.30 23.54
N ASP A 214 -7.34 24.71 23.88
CA ASP A 214 -6.53 25.13 25.04
C ASP A 214 -6.08 26.59 24.92
N LEU A 215 -5.60 26.98 23.73
CA LEU A 215 -5.17 28.35 23.47
C LEU A 215 -6.31 29.36 23.63
N ARG A 216 -7.51 29.06 23.10
CA ARG A 216 -8.69 29.92 23.25
C ARG A 216 -9.04 30.12 24.72
N ILE A 217 -9.13 29.04 25.50
CA ILE A 217 -9.44 29.09 26.94
C ILE A 217 -8.42 29.97 27.69
N ARG A 218 -7.14 29.88 27.34
CA ARG A 218 -6.08 30.67 28.00
C ARG A 218 -6.12 32.13 27.60
N THR A 219 -6.42 32.45 26.34
CA THR A 219 -6.60 33.83 25.88
C THR A 219 -7.83 34.46 26.54
N ASP A 220 -8.94 33.75 26.64
CA ASP A 220 -10.16 34.24 27.30
C ASP A 220 -9.93 34.52 28.78
N LYS A 221 -9.21 33.64 29.49
CA LYS A 221 -8.79 33.88 30.88
C LYS A 221 -7.94 35.13 31.04
N ARG A 222 -6.95 35.34 30.17
CA ARG A 222 -6.09 36.54 30.18
C ARG A 222 -6.89 37.82 29.93
N ASN A 223 -7.82 37.80 28.98
CA ASN A 223 -8.67 38.97 28.67
C ASN A 223 -9.62 39.31 29.82
N ALA A 224 -10.15 38.28 30.51
CA ALA A 224 -11.00 38.47 31.69
C ALA A 224 -10.23 39.00 32.91
N GLU A 225 -8.95 38.64 33.06
CA GLU A 225 -8.08 39.13 34.14
C GLU A 225 -7.54 40.54 33.87
N GLY A 226 -7.28 40.91 32.61
CA GLY A 226 -6.81 42.26 32.23
C GLY A 226 -7.90 43.34 32.16
N SER A 227 -9.17 42.97 32.34
CA SER A 227 -10.32 43.89 32.34
C SER A 227 -10.78 44.31 33.75
N LYS A 228 -10.01 43.95 34.78
CA LYS A 228 -10.22 44.33 36.19
C LYS A 228 -9.12 45.27 36.65
#